data_AF-A0A317YRX5-F1
#
_entry.id   AF-A0A317YRX5-F1
#
_cell.length_a   1.000
_cell.length_b   1.000
_cell.length_c   1.000
_cell.angle_alpha   90.00
_cell.angle_beta   90.00
_cell.angle_gamma   90.00
#
_symmetry.space_group_name_H-M   'P 1'
#
loop_
_entity.id
_entity.type
_entity.pdbx_description
1 polymer ?
#
loop_
_entity_poly.entity_id
_entity_poly.type
_entity_poly.pdbx_seq_one_letter_code
_entity_poly.pdbx_strand_id
1 'polypeptide(L)'
;MLTAIDYLTKKGWKISSDPRTYDGYPKNYGYRNYHENSINYDEFCGGYHRAFDVYSNETNDVPAVTSGTVIEANDYGNFGGTFVIKDDNGNEWIYGHLQRGSMRFVVGDKVNQGDIVGLQGNSNYYDNPMSAHLHIQLRPKDALKDEKSQVCSGLAMEKYDITNLNKKQDKSKNGSVKELKHIYSNHIKGNKITAPKPSIQGVVIHNDYGSMTPSQYLPWLYARENNGTHVNGWASVYVNRNEVLWYHPTDYVEWHCGNQWANANLIGFEVCESYPGRISDRLFLENEEATLKVAADVMKSYGLPVNRNTVRLHNEFFGTSCPHRSWELHVGKGAPYTTANINRMKDYFIKRIKHYYDGGKLEVSKVAIIKQSDVKKEVKKQEAKQTVKTTDWKQNKDGIWYKTEHASFTVTASEGIITRYKGPWTGHPQAGVLQKGQTIKYDEVQKFDGHVWVSWETFEGETVYMPVRTWDAKTGKVGKLWGEIK
;
A
#
# COMPACT_ATOMS: atom_id res chain seq x y z
N MET A 1 17.53 -24.93 -26.17
CA MET A 1 16.83 -25.42 -24.97
C MET A 1 16.93 -24.37 -23.88
N LEU A 2 15.80 -24.02 -23.29
CA LEU A 2 15.73 -23.24 -22.05
C LEU A 2 15.17 -24.18 -20.99
N THR A 3 15.88 -24.39 -19.88
CA THR A 3 15.35 -25.16 -18.75
C THR A 3 14.71 -24.24 -17.70
N ALA A 4 13.93 -24.81 -16.77
CA ALA A 4 13.43 -24.07 -15.62
C ALA A 4 14.56 -23.48 -14.76
N ILE A 5 15.69 -24.19 -14.64
CA ILE A 5 16.86 -23.72 -13.89
C ILE A 5 17.55 -22.57 -14.62
N ASP A 6 17.68 -22.62 -15.95
CA ASP A 6 18.19 -21.49 -16.74
C ASP A 6 17.27 -20.26 -16.60
N TYR A 7 15.95 -20.48 -16.57
CA TYR A 7 14.96 -19.41 -16.41
C TYR A 7 15.08 -18.71 -15.04
N LEU A 8 15.17 -19.50 -13.96
CA LEU A 8 15.27 -18.97 -12.59
C LEU A 8 16.62 -18.29 -12.35
N THR A 9 17.73 -18.90 -12.76
CA THR A 9 19.08 -18.33 -12.57
C THR A 9 19.28 -17.02 -13.34
N LYS A 10 18.70 -16.88 -14.54
CA LYS A 10 18.63 -15.59 -15.26
C LYS A 10 17.88 -14.50 -14.51
N LYS A 11 17.06 -14.86 -13.52
CA LYS A 11 16.31 -13.95 -12.63
C LYS A 11 16.97 -13.76 -11.27
N GLY A 12 18.23 -14.15 -11.11
CA GLY A 12 19.00 -13.94 -9.88
C GLY A 12 18.81 -15.03 -8.82
N TRP A 13 18.01 -16.07 -9.09
CA TRP A 13 17.92 -17.24 -8.21
C TRP A 13 19.23 -18.04 -8.25
N LYS A 14 19.64 -18.54 -7.09
CA LYS A 14 20.86 -19.32 -6.89
C LYS A 14 20.49 -20.75 -6.52
N ILE A 15 21.32 -21.71 -6.91
CA ILE A 15 21.09 -23.13 -6.62
C ILE A 15 21.75 -23.46 -5.27
N SER A 16 20.99 -24.06 -4.36
CA SER A 16 21.49 -24.61 -3.08
C SER A 16 21.62 -26.13 -3.11
N SER A 17 20.82 -26.82 -3.93
CA SER A 17 20.93 -28.27 -4.14
C SER A 17 20.75 -28.62 -5.61
N ASP A 18 21.71 -29.35 -6.18
CA ASP A 18 21.82 -29.62 -7.60
C ASP A 18 22.02 -31.12 -7.88
N PRO A 19 21.04 -31.83 -8.46
CA PRO A 19 21.18 -33.25 -8.81
C PRO A 19 22.37 -33.59 -9.71
N ARG A 20 22.91 -32.61 -10.44
CA ARG A 20 24.09 -32.79 -11.31
C ARG A 20 25.38 -32.93 -10.50
N THR A 21 25.38 -32.52 -9.23
CA THR A 21 26.55 -32.57 -8.35
C THR A 21 26.50 -33.73 -7.36
N TYR A 22 25.42 -34.52 -7.35
CA TYR A 22 25.31 -35.69 -6.47
C TYR A 22 26.17 -36.85 -6.97
N ASP A 23 26.66 -37.66 -6.03
CA ASP A 23 27.51 -38.80 -6.33
C ASP A 23 26.80 -39.81 -7.25
N GLY A 24 27.46 -40.15 -8.36
CA GLY A 24 26.98 -41.14 -9.33
C GLY A 24 26.21 -40.57 -10.53
N TYR A 25 25.92 -39.26 -10.58
CA TYR A 25 25.29 -38.63 -11.74
C TYR A 25 26.06 -38.94 -13.06
N PRO A 26 25.38 -39.28 -14.18
CA PRO A 26 23.92 -39.26 -14.39
C PRO A 26 23.17 -40.52 -13.94
N LYS A 27 23.87 -41.52 -13.41
CA LYS A 27 23.24 -42.73 -12.84
C LYS A 27 22.70 -42.40 -11.45
N ASN A 28 21.75 -43.20 -10.95
CA ASN A 28 21.15 -43.00 -9.63
C ASN A 28 20.59 -41.58 -9.37
N TYR A 29 19.92 -41.01 -10.39
CA TYR A 29 19.50 -39.60 -10.41
C TYR A 29 18.75 -39.18 -9.13
N GLY A 30 19.22 -38.09 -8.53
CA GLY A 30 18.63 -37.47 -7.35
C GLY A 30 19.00 -38.12 -6.02
N TYR A 31 19.87 -39.15 -5.96
CA TYR A 31 20.29 -39.70 -4.66
C TYR A 31 21.20 -38.72 -3.92
N ARG A 32 20.67 -38.08 -2.87
CA ARG A 32 21.33 -37.00 -2.11
C ARG A 32 21.60 -37.42 -0.67
N ASN A 33 20.62 -38.03 -0.03
CA ASN A 33 20.67 -38.51 1.35
C ASN A 33 21.10 -37.41 2.34
N TYR A 34 20.46 -36.24 2.28
CA TYR A 34 20.82 -35.07 3.08
C TYR A 34 20.36 -35.19 4.54
N HIS A 35 21.33 -35.01 5.45
CA HIS A 35 21.13 -35.04 6.89
C HIS A 35 21.75 -33.81 7.54
N GLU A 36 21.02 -33.18 8.45
CA GLU A 36 21.55 -32.08 9.26
C GLU A 36 20.85 -32.07 10.62
N ASN A 37 21.59 -31.84 11.71
CA ASN A 37 21.03 -31.72 13.07
C ASN A 37 20.05 -32.85 13.45
N SER A 38 20.42 -34.10 13.13
CA SER A 38 19.63 -35.31 13.36
C SER A 38 18.31 -35.42 12.56
N ILE A 39 18.11 -34.56 11.57
CA ILE A 39 16.97 -34.62 10.64
C ILE A 39 17.47 -35.18 9.30
N ASN A 40 16.83 -36.25 8.82
CA ASN A 40 17.00 -36.74 7.45
C ASN A 40 15.92 -36.11 6.56
N TYR A 41 16.32 -35.15 5.73
CA TYR A 41 15.39 -34.40 4.89
C TYR A 41 14.85 -35.22 3.71
N ASP A 42 15.56 -36.29 3.33
CA ASP A 42 15.21 -37.12 2.18
C ASP A 42 14.63 -38.50 2.60
N GLU A 43 14.31 -38.67 3.89
CA GLU A 43 13.92 -39.96 4.49
C GLU A 43 12.71 -40.59 3.80
N PHE A 44 11.64 -39.81 3.60
CA PHE A 44 10.40 -40.28 2.98
C PHE A 44 10.65 -40.88 1.59
N CYS A 45 11.60 -40.29 0.85
CA CYS A 45 11.99 -40.71 -0.49
C CYS A 45 13.16 -41.71 -0.50
N GLY A 46 13.61 -42.21 0.65
CA GLY A 46 14.71 -43.16 0.77
C GLY A 46 16.04 -42.58 0.33
N GLY A 47 16.32 -41.32 0.70
CA GLY A 47 17.53 -40.60 0.34
C GLY A 47 17.48 -39.89 -1.02
N TYR A 48 16.37 -39.99 -1.75
CA TYR A 48 16.22 -39.35 -3.07
C TYR A 48 15.61 -37.96 -2.98
N HIS A 49 16.29 -37.01 -3.60
CA HIS A 49 15.89 -35.66 -3.92
C HIS A 49 15.94 -35.45 -5.45
N ARG A 50 14.89 -35.85 -6.17
CA ARG A 50 14.79 -35.73 -7.65
C ARG A 50 14.28 -34.36 -8.07
N ALA A 51 14.91 -33.33 -7.52
CA ALA A 51 14.48 -31.94 -7.57
C ALA A 51 15.68 -31.00 -7.45
N PHE A 52 15.47 -29.73 -7.73
CA PHE A 52 16.44 -28.67 -7.42
C PHE A 52 15.96 -27.87 -6.24
N ASP A 53 16.89 -27.49 -5.36
CA ASP A 53 16.65 -26.44 -4.38
C ASP A 53 17.31 -25.17 -4.85
N VAL A 54 16.52 -24.10 -4.91
CA VAL A 54 16.97 -22.78 -5.33
C VAL A 54 16.50 -21.73 -4.33
N TYR A 55 17.24 -20.64 -4.21
CA TYR A 55 16.87 -19.53 -3.33
C TYR A 55 17.17 -18.18 -3.98
N SER A 56 16.50 -17.14 -3.49
CA SER A 56 16.80 -15.76 -3.83
C SER A 56 16.98 -14.92 -2.56
N ASN A 57 18.03 -14.09 -2.58
CA ASN A 57 18.26 -13.04 -1.57
C ASN A 57 17.64 -11.70 -2.01
N GLU A 58 17.29 -11.57 -3.29
CA GLU A 58 16.78 -10.33 -3.87
C GLU A 58 15.25 -10.22 -3.75
N THR A 59 14.55 -11.35 -3.70
CA THR A 59 13.09 -11.35 -3.59
C THR A 59 12.59 -12.68 -3.04
N ASN A 60 11.43 -12.67 -2.40
CA ASN A 60 10.71 -13.91 -2.08
C ASN A 60 9.74 -14.32 -3.19
N ASP A 61 9.59 -13.54 -4.27
CA ASP A 61 8.58 -13.78 -5.29
C ASP A 61 8.93 -15.02 -6.12
N VAL A 62 8.13 -16.08 -6.01
CA VAL A 62 8.34 -17.32 -6.77
C VAL A 62 7.61 -17.24 -8.11
N PRO A 63 8.33 -17.13 -9.25
CA PRO A 63 7.69 -17.11 -10.56
C PRO A 63 7.34 -18.54 -11.02
N ALA A 64 6.20 -18.70 -11.68
CA ALA A 64 5.89 -19.92 -12.42
C ALA A 64 6.92 -20.13 -13.54
N VAL A 65 7.57 -21.29 -13.59
CA VAL A 65 8.58 -21.60 -14.61
C VAL A 65 7.96 -22.00 -15.95
N THR A 66 6.68 -22.34 -15.97
CA THR A 66 5.89 -22.64 -17.16
C THR A 66 4.49 -22.05 -17.03
N SER A 67 3.80 -21.87 -18.16
CA SER A 67 2.36 -21.68 -18.17
C SER A 67 1.65 -23.01 -17.92
N GLY A 68 0.45 -22.97 -17.35
CA GLY A 68 -0.33 -24.18 -17.13
C GLY A 68 -1.58 -23.97 -16.30
N THR A 69 -2.06 -25.07 -15.71
CA THR A 69 -3.22 -25.09 -14.80
C THR A 69 -2.81 -25.48 -13.40
N VAL A 70 -3.29 -24.76 -12.39
CA VAL A 70 -3.10 -25.13 -10.98
C VAL A 70 -3.89 -26.39 -10.67
N ILE A 71 -3.20 -27.42 -10.19
CA ILE A 71 -3.82 -28.69 -9.79
C ILE A 71 -3.74 -28.94 -8.28
N GLU A 72 -2.88 -28.19 -7.58
CA GLU A 72 -2.79 -28.18 -6.11
C GLU A 72 -2.37 -26.79 -5.63
N ALA A 73 -3.01 -26.33 -4.56
CA ALA A 73 -2.64 -25.12 -3.83
C ALA A 73 -2.94 -25.39 -2.34
N ASN A 74 -2.00 -26.03 -1.65
CA ASN A 74 -2.18 -26.60 -0.32
C ASN A 74 -1.14 -26.06 0.67
N ASP A 75 -1.58 -25.29 1.66
CA ASP A 75 -0.70 -24.72 2.69
C ASP A 75 -0.04 -25.78 3.59
N TYR A 76 -0.55 -27.00 3.62
CA TYR A 76 -0.10 -28.09 4.49
C TYR A 76 0.13 -29.40 3.72
N GLY A 77 0.60 -29.30 2.47
CA GLY A 77 1.02 -30.46 1.68
C GLY A 77 2.33 -31.07 2.19
N ASN A 78 2.79 -32.15 1.52
CA ASN A 78 4.02 -32.86 1.89
C ASN A 78 5.27 -31.95 1.90
N PHE A 79 5.29 -30.91 1.06
CA PHE A 79 6.37 -29.93 1.00
C PHE A 79 6.03 -28.66 1.79
N GLY A 80 5.21 -28.75 2.84
CA GLY A 80 4.66 -27.58 3.52
C GLY A 80 3.69 -26.84 2.60
N GLY A 81 3.90 -25.54 2.41
CA GLY A 81 3.22 -24.75 1.39
C GLY A 81 3.55 -25.30 0.00
N THR A 82 2.64 -26.13 -0.53
CA THR A 82 2.81 -26.90 -1.76
C THR A 82 1.87 -26.37 -2.84
N PHE A 83 2.45 -25.90 -3.95
CA PHE A 83 1.71 -25.42 -5.11
C PHE A 83 2.12 -26.22 -6.34
N VAL A 84 1.16 -26.66 -7.16
CA VAL A 84 1.45 -27.52 -8.31
C VAL A 84 0.79 -27.01 -9.58
N ILE A 85 1.59 -26.81 -10.64
CA ILE A 85 1.13 -26.43 -11.98
C ILE A 85 1.32 -27.61 -12.93
N LYS A 86 0.24 -28.03 -13.59
CA LYS A 86 0.31 -28.94 -14.74
C LYS A 86 0.57 -28.15 -16.03
N ASP A 87 1.68 -28.46 -16.70
CA ASP A 87 2.05 -27.84 -17.98
C ASP A 87 1.36 -28.48 -19.20
N ASP A 88 1.58 -27.94 -20.39
CA ASP A 88 0.97 -28.40 -21.65
C ASP A 88 1.42 -29.83 -22.05
N ASN A 89 2.54 -30.33 -21.52
CA ASN A 89 2.98 -31.71 -21.74
C ASN A 89 2.34 -32.70 -20.75
N GLY A 90 1.57 -32.19 -19.79
CA GLY A 90 0.90 -32.97 -18.75
C GLY A 90 1.78 -33.28 -17.55
N ASN A 91 3.02 -32.78 -17.50
CA ASN A 91 3.89 -32.93 -16.34
C ASN A 91 3.53 -31.90 -15.27
N GLU A 92 3.87 -32.20 -14.02
CA GLU A 92 3.39 -31.46 -12.85
C GLU A 92 4.58 -30.81 -12.13
N TRP A 93 4.66 -29.48 -12.22
CA TRP A 93 5.67 -28.66 -11.55
C TRP A 93 5.25 -28.41 -10.11
N ILE A 94 5.98 -29.01 -9.17
CA ILE A 94 5.80 -28.82 -7.73
C ILE A 94 6.69 -27.67 -7.28
N TYR A 95 6.09 -26.71 -6.61
CA TYR A 95 6.72 -25.59 -5.92
C TYR A 95 6.49 -25.80 -4.43
N GLY A 96 7.53 -26.28 -3.74
CA GLY A 96 7.51 -26.61 -2.31
C GLY A 96 8.04 -25.49 -1.44
N HIS A 97 7.81 -25.64 -0.13
CA HIS A 97 8.32 -24.79 0.95
C HIS A 97 7.89 -23.31 0.87
N LEU A 98 6.80 -23.03 0.15
CA LEU A 98 6.25 -21.68 0.07
C LEU A 98 5.78 -21.20 1.45
N GLN A 99 5.80 -19.90 1.71
CA GLN A 99 5.18 -19.33 2.89
C GLN A 99 3.68 -19.68 2.89
N ARG A 100 3.19 -20.33 3.96
CA ARG A 100 1.77 -20.68 4.08
C ARG A 100 0.89 -19.42 3.98
N GLY A 101 -0.22 -19.52 3.27
CA GLY A 101 -1.14 -18.44 2.96
C GLY A 101 -0.72 -17.56 1.77
N SER A 102 0.53 -17.65 1.29
CA SER A 102 1.06 -16.75 0.25
C SER A 102 0.64 -17.11 -1.18
N MET A 103 0.06 -18.30 -1.39
CA MET A 103 -0.34 -18.78 -2.72
C MET A 103 -1.40 -17.87 -3.35
N ARG A 104 -1.20 -17.51 -4.62
CA ARG A 104 -1.99 -16.49 -5.34
C ARG A 104 -3.11 -17.03 -6.20
N PHE A 105 -3.12 -18.32 -6.42
CA PHE A 105 -4.07 -19.01 -7.28
C PHE A 105 -4.70 -20.16 -6.53
N VAL A 106 -5.87 -20.58 -6.99
CA VAL A 106 -6.58 -21.76 -6.49
C VAL A 106 -6.59 -22.88 -7.53
N VAL A 107 -6.90 -24.09 -7.10
CA VAL A 107 -7.04 -25.25 -8.00
C VAL A 107 -8.03 -24.92 -9.13
N GLY A 108 -7.63 -25.19 -10.37
CA GLY A 108 -8.37 -24.89 -11.59
C GLY A 108 -7.90 -23.62 -12.33
N ASP A 109 -7.23 -22.70 -11.63
CA ASP A 109 -6.74 -21.45 -12.21
C ASP A 109 -5.73 -21.69 -13.32
N LYS A 110 -5.69 -20.73 -14.24
CA LYS A 110 -4.69 -20.66 -15.30
C LYS A 110 -3.56 -19.72 -14.90
N VAL A 111 -2.33 -20.16 -15.15
CA VAL A 111 -1.09 -19.45 -14.81
C VAL A 111 -0.27 -19.28 -16.08
N ASN A 112 0.30 -18.09 -16.28
CA ASN A 112 1.31 -17.83 -17.29
C ASN A 112 2.71 -17.99 -16.69
N GLN A 113 3.67 -18.45 -17.49
CA GLN A 113 5.09 -18.39 -17.12
C GLN A 113 5.45 -16.97 -16.63
N GLY A 114 6.08 -16.88 -15.47
CA GLY A 114 6.48 -15.63 -14.83
C GLY A 114 5.43 -14.97 -13.94
N ASP A 115 4.21 -15.49 -13.85
CA ASP A 115 3.30 -15.08 -12.78
C ASP A 115 3.84 -15.50 -11.42
N ILE A 116 3.61 -14.68 -10.41
CA ILE A 116 4.05 -15.01 -9.05
C ILE A 116 3.01 -15.94 -8.42
N VAL A 117 3.43 -17.16 -8.08
CA VAL A 117 2.53 -18.20 -7.56
C VAL A 117 2.42 -18.16 -6.04
N GLY A 118 3.45 -17.67 -5.37
CA GLY A 118 3.55 -17.58 -3.92
C GLY A 118 4.85 -16.90 -3.50
N LEU A 119 5.18 -17.01 -2.21
CA LEU A 119 6.42 -16.48 -1.63
C LEU A 119 7.33 -17.61 -1.16
N GLN A 120 8.63 -17.49 -1.43
CA GLN A 120 9.69 -18.31 -0.86
C GLN A 120 9.56 -18.32 0.66
N GLY A 121 9.64 -19.51 1.24
CA GLY A 121 9.57 -19.72 2.68
C GLY A 121 10.47 -20.87 3.09
N ASN A 122 10.17 -21.43 4.25
CA ASN A 122 10.84 -22.59 4.84
C ASN A 122 9.84 -23.58 5.44
N SER A 123 8.58 -23.53 4.99
CA SER A 123 7.54 -24.40 5.52
C SER A 123 7.80 -25.84 5.10
N ASN A 124 7.58 -26.79 5.99
CA ASN A 124 7.67 -28.22 5.69
C ASN A 124 6.62 -28.97 6.50
N TYR A 125 6.38 -30.24 6.18
CA TYR A 125 5.28 -31.01 6.75
C TYR A 125 5.31 -31.07 8.29
N TYR A 126 6.50 -31.27 8.87
CA TYR A 126 6.70 -31.43 10.31
C TYR A 126 7.05 -30.12 11.04
N ASP A 127 7.10 -29.00 10.33
CA ASP A 127 7.58 -27.71 10.86
C ASP A 127 8.98 -27.79 11.50
N ASN A 128 9.83 -28.67 10.96
CA ASN A 128 11.23 -28.78 11.35
C ASN A 128 12.02 -27.51 10.96
N PRO A 129 13.11 -27.17 11.67
CA PRO A 129 14.00 -26.10 11.24
C PRO A 129 14.47 -26.31 9.81
N MET A 130 14.37 -25.27 8.97
CA MET A 130 14.75 -25.32 7.57
C MET A 130 15.14 -23.93 7.08
N SER A 131 16.17 -23.86 6.24
CA SER A 131 16.58 -22.63 5.56
C SER A 131 15.54 -22.22 4.52
N ALA A 132 15.34 -20.91 4.33
CA ALA A 132 14.37 -20.44 3.32
C ALA A 132 14.88 -20.74 1.90
N HIS A 133 14.12 -21.51 1.14
CA HIS A 133 14.40 -21.87 -0.24
C HIS A 133 13.12 -22.32 -0.96
N LEU A 134 13.19 -22.46 -2.28
CA LEU A 134 12.19 -23.08 -3.13
C LEU A 134 12.68 -24.47 -3.52
N HIS A 135 11.95 -25.50 -3.07
CA HIS A 135 12.03 -26.83 -3.67
C HIS A 135 11.27 -26.82 -4.99
N ILE A 136 11.93 -27.12 -6.11
CA ILE A 136 11.29 -27.22 -7.42
C ILE A 136 11.50 -28.59 -8.04
N GLN A 137 10.40 -29.27 -8.33
CA GLN A 137 10.39 -30.65 -8.83
C GLN A 137 9.44 -30.79 -10.01
N LEU A 138 9.85 -31.56 -11.02
CA LEU A 138 9.02 -31.88 -12.17
C LEU A 138 8.52 -33.32 -12.07
N ARG A 139 7.34 -33.52 -11.50
CA ARG A 139 6.71 -34.83 -11.40
C ARG A 139 6.20 -35.26 -12.79
N PRO A 140 6.53 -36.48 -13.26
CA PRO A 140 6.12 -36.93 -14.58
C PRO A 140 4.62 -37.21 -14.64
N LYS A 141 4.02 -37.01 -15.82
CA LYS A 141 2.58 -37.23 -16.07
C LYS A 141 2.08 -38.64 -15.73
N ASP A 142 2.95 -39.63 -15.82
CA ASP A 142 2.69 -41.05 -15.60
C ASP A 142 3.11 -41.53 -14.20
N ALA A 143 3.42 -40.61 -13.28
CA ALA A 143 3.65 -40.93 -11.87
C ALA A 143 2.45 -41.71 -11.30
N LEU A 144 2.74 -42.85 -10.68
CA LEU A 144 1.74 -43.67 -10.00
C LEU A 144 1.06 -42.86 -8.89
N LYS A 145 -0.21 -43.13 -8.64
CA LYS A 145 -1.04 -42.36 -7.69
C LYS A 145 -0.76 -42.68 -6.22
N ASP A 146 0.13 -43.62 -5.91
CA ASP A 146 0.59 -43.84 -4.55
C ASP A 146 1.39 -42.64 -4.03
N GLU A 147 1.30 -42.40 -2.72
CA GLU A 147 1.87 -41.21 -2.08
C GLU A 147 3.36 -41.05 -2.35
N LYS A 148 4.12 -42.16 -2.26
CA LYS A 148 5.56 -42.12 -2.45
C LYS A 148 5.92 -41.74 -3.89
N SER A 149 5.21 -42.27 -4.88
CA SER A 149 5.40 -41.86 -6.27
C SER A 149 4.97 -40.42 -6.52
N GLN A 150 3.90 -39.94 -5.89
CA GLN A 150 3.46 -38.54 -6.01
C GLN A 150 4.45 -37.56 -5.37
N VAL A 151 5.14 -37.93 -4.29
CA VAL A 151 6.13 -37.06 -3.64
C VAL A 151 7.52 -37.20 -4.26
N CYS A 152 7.95 -38.41 -4.62
CA CYS A 152 9.38 -38.69 -4.90
C CYS A 152 9.73 -38.84 -6.38
N SER A 153 8.74 -38.89 -7.28
CA SER A 153 9.01 -38.97 -8.73
C SER A 153 9.40 -37.62 -9.29
N GLY A 154 10.51 -37.58 -10.03
CA GLY A 154 11.02 -36.36 -10.65
C GLY A 154 11.74 -36.65 -11.97
N LEU A 155 11.35 -35.94 -13.02
CA LEU A 155 12.07 -35.89 -14.29
C LEU A 155 13.36 -35.08 -14.14
N ALA A 156 14.34 -35.39 -14.98
CA ALA A 156 15.59 -34.64 -15.08
C ALA A 156 15.35 -33.22 -15.61
N MET A 157 15.08 -32.26 -14.72
CA MET A 157 14.72 -30.88 -15.05
C MET A 157 15.78 -30.17 -15.89
N GLU A 158 17.05 -30.51 -15.68
CA GLU A 158 18.18 -29.97 -16.44
C GLU A 158 18.21 -30.43 -17.92
N LYS A 159 17.34 -31.38 -18.29
CA LYS A 159 17.18 -31.89 -19.66
C LYS A 159 15.79 -31.60 -20.24
N TYR A 160 14.94 -30.87 -19.51
CA TYR A 160 13.57 -30.60 -19.92
C TYR A 160 13.43 -29.20 -20.51
N ASP A 161 13.09 -29.12 -21.80
CA ASP A 161 12.96 -27.86 -22.53
C ASP A 161 11.60 -27.18 -22.27
N ILE A 162 11.64 -26.00 -21.64
CA ILE A 162 10.47 -25.16 -21.35
C ILE A 162 10.28 -24.02 -22.36
N THR A 163 11.11 -23.92 -23.42
CA THR A 163 11.09 -22.80 -24.38
C THR A 163 9.70 -22.48 -24.92
N ASN A 164 8.90 -23.52 -25.17
CA ASN A 164 7.55 -23.41 -25.74
C ASN A 164 6.42 -23.64 -24.72
N LEU A 165 6.75 -23.82 -23.43
CA LEU A 165 5.77 -24.04 -22.35
C LEU A 165 5.38 -22.72 -21.67
N ASN A 166 5.27 -21.65 -22.44
CA ASN A 166 4.99 -20.28 -21.98
C ASN A 166 3.77 -19.65 -22.68
N LYS A 167 2.93 -20.48 -23.30
CA LYS A 167 1.73 -20.03 -24.00
C LYS A 167 0.84 -19.21 -23.05
N LYS A 168 0.39 -18.04 -23.50
CA LYS A 168 -0.53 -17.21 -22.74
C LYS A 168 -1.85 -17.95 -22.53
N GLN A 169 -2.27 -18.04 -21.28
CA GLN A 169 -3.53 -18.61 -20.85
C GLN A 169 -4.60 -17.53 -20.68
N ASP A 170 -5.85 -17.88 -20.93
CA ASP A 170 -6.99 -17.05 -20.55
C ASP A 170 -7.28 -17.21 -19.06
N LYS A 171 -7.20 -16.11 -18.31
CA LYS A 171 -7.42 -16.05 -16.86
C LYS A 171 -8.77 -15.45 -16.48
N SER A 172 -9.64 -15.16 -17.45
CA SER A 172 -10.94 -14.51 -17.22
C SER A 172 -11.85 -15.29 -16.24
N LYS A 173 -11.64 -16.61 -16.16
CA LYS A 173 -12.38 -17.54 -15.30
C LYS A 173 -11.58 -18.05 -14.10
N ASN A 174 -10.39 -17.51 -13.84
CA ASN A 174 -9.69 -17.86 -12.61
C ASN A 174 -10.61 -17.52 -11.43
N GLY A 175 -10.58 -18.36 -10.39
CA GLY A 175 -11.29 -18.14 -9.15
C GLY A 175 -11.03 -16.70 -8.71
N SER A 176 -12.12 -16.01 -8.31
CA SER A 176 -12.06 -14.61 -7.86
C SER A 176 -10.81 -14.42 -7.02
N VAL A 177 -9.93 -13.53 -7.48
CA VAL A 177 -8.71 -13.07 -6.80
C VAL A 177 -8.93 -13.25 -5.31
N LYS A 178 -8.15 -14.17 -4.69
CA LYS A 178 -8.25 -14.56 -3.28
C LYS A 178 -8.66 -13.33 -2.47
N GLU A 179 -9.87 -13.33 -1.90
CA GLU A 179 -10.35 -12.18 -1.12
C GLU A 179 -9.27 -11.82 -0.11
N LEU A 180 -9.01 -10.52 0.07
CA LEU A 180 -7.97 -10.06 0.99
C LEU A 180 -8.23 -10.68 2.36
N LYS A 181 -7.26 -11.41 2.90
CA LYS A 181 -7.36 -11.98 4.23
C LYS A 181 -7.35 -10.84 5.24
N HIS A 182 -8.48 -10.63 5.92
CA HIS A 182 -8.57 -9.62 6.97
C HIS A 182 -8.10 -10.18 8.32
N ILE A 183 -7.21 -9.44 8.96
CA ILE A 183 -6.64 -9.71 10.28
C ILE A 183 -7.05 -8.54 11.17
N TYR A 184 -7.56 -8.84 12.36
CA TYR A 184 -8.00 -7.83 13.31
C TYR A 184 -7.20 -7.98 14.60
N SER A 185 -6.61 -6.88 15.06
CA SER A 185 -6.00 -6.86 16.39
C SER A 185 -7.06 -6.94 17.49
N ASN A 186 -6.60 -7.12 18.72
CA ASN A 186 -7.43 -7.07 19.91
C ASN A 186 -7.98 -5.66 20.17
N HIS A 187 -7.36 -4.60 19.64
CA HIS A 187 -7.85 -3.22 19.80
C HIS A 187 -9.14 -2.94 19.03
N ILE A 188 -9.50 -3.76 18.04
CA ILE A 188 -10.74 -3.55 17.28
C ILE A 188 -11.96 -3.72 18.19
N LYS A 189 -12.00 -4.81 18.97
CA LYS A 189 -13.09 -5.09 19.93
C LYS A 189 -12.74 -4.79 21.39
N GLY A 190 -11.47 -4.73 21.72
CA GLY A 190 -10.96 -4.54 23.08
C GLY A 190 -10.49 -3.11 23.36
N ASN A 191 -9.53 -2.98 24.29
CA ASN A 191 -9.00 -1.72 24.75
C ASN A 191 -8.32 -0.94 23.63
N LYS A 192 -8.52 0.38 23.62
CA LYS A 192 -7.95 1.30 22.62
C LYS A 192 -6.66 1.88 23.17
N ILE A 193 -5.66 2.07 22.30
CA ILE A 193 -4.37 2.67 22.67
C ILE A 193 -4.56 4.18 22.89
N THR A 194 -5.43 4.79 22.09
CA THR A 194 -5.61 6.25 22.02
C THR A 194 -7.08 6.63 22.22
N ALA A 195 -7.34 7.94 22.26
CA ALA A 195 -8.68 8.49 22.25
C ALA A 195 -9.28 8.51 20.83
N PRO A 196 -10.63 8.63 20.71
CA PRO A 196 -11.29 8.85 19.42
C PRO A 196 -10.77 10.10 18.70
N LYS A 197 -10.78 10.08 17.37
CA LYS A 197 -10.47 11.25 16.54
C LYS A 197 -11.56 12.31 16.73
N PRO A 198 -11.21 13.60 16.91
CA PRO A 198 -12.19 14.69 16.95
C PRO A 198 -12.94 14.88 15.61
N SER A 199 -12.35 14.44 14.50
CA SER A 199 -12.96 14.46 13.17
C SER A 199 -12.21 13.51 12.26
N ILE A 200 -12.89 12.88 11.30
CA ILE A 200 -12.26 12.15 10.21
C ILE A 200 -12.32 13.05 8.97
N GLN A 201 -11.16 13.45 8.45
CA GLN A 201 -11.03 14.45 7.38
C GLN A 201 -10.38 13.91 6.10
N GLY A 202 -9.90 12.68 6.12
CA GLY A 202 -9.20 12.09 4.99
C GLY A 202 -8.35 10.90 5.38
N VAL A 203 -7.50 10.50 4.45
CA VAL A 203 -6.56 9.38 4.56
C VAL A 203 -5.16 9.84 4.18
N VAL A 204 -4.16 9.22 4.77
CA VAL A 204 -2.75 9.31 4.35
C VAL A 204 -2.33 7.93 3.86
N ILE A 205 -1.86 7.86 2.62
CA ILE A 205 -1.29 6.64 2.06
C ILE A 205 0.22 6.69 2.27
N HIS A 206 0.71 5.75 3.07
CA HIS A 206 2.10 5.59 3.45
C HIS A 206 2.76 4.44 2.70
N ASN A 207 4.08 4.39 2.77
CA ASN A 207 4.88 3.23 2.42
C ASN A 207 5.69 2.87 3.66
N ASP A 208 5.64 1.60 4.05
CA ASP A 208 6.11 1.17 5.37
C ASP A 208 7.64 1.27 5.55
N TYR A 209 8.37 1.48 4.46
CA TYR A 209 9.83 1.39 4.38
C TYR A 209 10.34 0.08 5.00
N GLY A 210 9.53 -0.97 4.91
CA GLY A 210 9.69 -2.23 5.61
C GLY A 210 9.60 -3.42 4.67
N SER A 211 9.87 -4.59 5.22
CA SER A 211 9.88 -5.87 4.49
C SER A 211 8.81 -6.85 4.97
N MET A 212 7.95 -6.40 5.89
CA MET A 212 7.00 -7.22 6.62
C MET A 212 5.64 -7.22 5.93
N THR A 213 4.96 -8.36 5.95
CA THR A 213 3.55 -8.47 5.58
C THR A 213 2.64 -7.96 6.71
N PRO A 214 1.37 -7.63 6.45
CA PRO A 214 0.41 -7.26 7.49
C PRO A 214 0.31 -8.25 8.66
N SER A 215 0.32 -9.55 8.42
CA SER A 215 0.33 -10.57 9.49
C SER A 215 1.59 -10.53 10.34
N GLN A 216 2.75 -10.20 9.75
CA GLN A 216 4.01 -10.05 10.48
C GLN A 216 4.02 -8.77 11.33
N TYR A 217 3.35 -7.70 10.89
CA TYR A 217 3.25 -6.45 11.64
C TYR A 217 2.52 -6.62 12.97
N LEU A 218 1.50 -7.48 13.06
CA LEU A 218 0.70 -7.64 14.28
C LEU A 218 1.54 -8.03 15.53
N PRO A 219 2.29 -9.14 15.55
CA PRO A 219 3.12 -9.49 16.70
C PRO A 219 4.23 -8.46 16.97
N TRP A 220 4.75 -7.79 15.94
CA TRP A 220 5.76 -6.73 16.10
C TRP A 220 5.20 -5.48 16.77
N LEU A 221 3.99 -5.06 16.39
CA LEU A 221 3.31 -3.92 17.00
C LEU A 221 2.96 -4.22 18.47
N TYR A 222 2.46 -5.42 18.78
CA TYR A 222 2.25 -5.85 20.17
C TYR A 222 3.55 -5.87 20.99
N ALA A 223 4.67 -6.31 20.41
CA ALA A 223 5.96 -6.24 21.09
C ALA A 223 6.36 -4.79 21.39
N ARG A 224 6.07 -3.84 20.49
CA ARG A 224 6.30 -2.41 20.70
C ARG A 224 5.38 -1.78 21.74
N GLU A 225 4.15 -2.26 21.87
CA GLU A 225 3.28 -1.87 22.98
C GLU A 225 3.86 -2.33 24.30
N ASN A 226 4.18 -3.63 24.42
CA ASN A 226 4.70 -4.24 25.64
C ASN A 226 6.00 -3.62 26.13
N ASN A 227 6.86 -3.16 25.22
CA ASN A 227 8.13 -2.52 25.57
C ASN A 227 8.08 -0.99 25.58
N GLY A 228 6.90 -0.38 25.38
CA GLY A 228 6.70 1.07 25.41
C GLY A 228 7.20 1.84 24.18
N THR A 229 7.74 1.19 23.16
CA THR A 229 8.27 1.86 21.95
C THR A 229 7.22 2.13 20.88
N HIS A 230 5.96 1.74 21.07
CA HIS A 230 4.84 2.06 20.18
C HIS A 230 4.70 3.59 19.93
N VAL A 231 5.18 4.43 20.86
CA VAL A 231 5.27 5.90 20.72
C VAL A 231 6.06 6.38 19.50
N ASN A 232 6.95 5.56 18.93
CA ASN A 232 7.71 5.92 17.73
C ASN A 232 6.88 5.87 16.43
N GLY A 233 5.61 5.49 16.53
CA GLY A 233 4.64 5.62 15.46
C GLY A 233 4.06 4.30 14.95
N TRP A 234 2.81 4.37 14.50
CA TRP A 234 1.99 3.28 13.97
C TRP A 234 0.78 3.85 13.22
N ALA A 235 0.24 3.07 12.29
CA ALA A 235 -0.96 3.38 11.52
C ALA A 235 -2.10 2.42 11.90
N SER A 236 -3.32 2.76 11.51
CA SER A 236 -4.53 1.98 11.79
C SER A 236 -4.63 0.74 10.90
N VAL A 237 -4.15 0.85 9.65
CA VAL A 237 -4.32 -0.18 8.64
C VAL A 237 -3.01 -0.45 7.89
N TYR A 238 -2.65 -1.73 7.77
CA TYR A 238 -1.49 -2.22 7.04
C TYR A 238 -1.97 -3.18 5.96
N VAL A 239 -1.57 -2.97 4.70
CA VAL A 239 -2.14 -3.70 3.56
C VAL A 239 -1.06 -4.17 2.60
N ASN A 240 -1.21 -5.40 2.13
CA ASN A 240 -0.56 -5.88 0.92
C ASN A 240 -1.59 -6.58 0.03
N ARG A 241 -1.13 -7.12 -1.11
CA ARG A 241 -1.99 -7.79 -2.11
C ARG A 241 -2.71 -9.05 -1.62
N ASN A 242 -2.35 -9.57 -0.45
CA ASN A 242 -2.87 -10.83 0.09
C ASN A 242 -3.72 -10.62 1.35
N GLU A 243 -3.38 -9.63 2.16
CA GLU A 243 -3.94 -9.47 3.50
C GLU A 243 -4.03 -8.00 3.93
N VAL A 244 -4.91 -7.77 4.90
CA VAL A 244 -5.18 -6.47 5.53
C VAL A 244 -5.13 -6.67 7.02
N LEU A 245 -4.23 -5.98 7.70
CA LEU A 245 -4.26 -5.86 9.16
C LEU A 245 -4.99 -4.57 9.55
N TRP A 246 -6.08 -4.74 10.28
CA TRP A 246 -6.75 -3.69 11.04
C TRP A 246 -6.15 -3.66 12.45
N TYR A 247 -5.12 -2.85 12.64
CA TYR A 247 -4.39 -2.77 13.90
C TYR A 247 -5.11 -1.93 14.95
N HIS A 248 -5.75 -0.83 14.55
CA HIS A 248 -6.52 0.02 15.44
C HIS A 248 -7.78 0.53 14.71
N PRO A 249 -8.89 0.81 15.41
CA PRO A 249 -10.06 1.40 14.78
C PRO A 249 -9.73 2.74 14.10
N THR A 250 -10.23 2.92 12.88
CA THR A 250 -9.89 4.06 12.02
C THR A 250 -10.50 5.38 12.49
N ASP A 251 -11.43 5.33 13.43
CA ASP A 251 -12.04 6.47 14.11
C ASP A 251 -11.28 6.90 15.38
N TYR A 252 -10.09 6.35 15.64
CA TYR A 252 -9.23 6.70 16.78
C TYR A 252 -7.90 7.31 16.36
N VAL A 253 -7.33 8.16 17.21
CA VAL A 253 -6.05 8.84 16.94
C VAL A 253 -4.96 7.80 16.70
N GLU A 254 -4.07 8.05 15.74
CA GLU A 254 -2.92 7.18 15.46
C GLU A 254 -1.66 8.03 15.31
N TRP A 255 -0.48 7.44 15.46
CA TRP A 255 0.79 8.18 15.42
C TRP A 255 1.55 7.90 14.14
N HIS A 256 0.99 8.31 13.01
CA HIS A 256 1.46 7.91 11.68
C HIS A 256 2.18 9.03 10.91
N CYS A 257 1.93 10.30 11.23
CA CYS A 257 2.41 11.42 10.41
C CYS A 257 3.48 12.29 11.08
N GLY A 258 3.83 12.07 12.35
CA GLY A 258 4.71 12.99 13.08
C GLY A 258 4.13 14.41 13.21
N ASN A 259 2.82 14.56 13.00
CA ASN A 259 2.09 15.82 13.04
C ASN A 259 0.79 15.62 13.81
N GLN A 260 0.58 16.42 14.87
CA GLN A 260 -0.53 16.23 15.81
C GLN A 260 -1.90 16.34 15.12
N TRP A 261 -2.07 17.29 14.19
CA TRP A 261 -3.34 17.46 13.49
C TRP A 261 -3.62 16.29 12.56
N ALA A 262 -2.63 15.88 11.75
CA ALA A 262 -2.79 14.75 10.82
C ALA A 262 -3.11 13.46 11.57
N ASN A 263 -2.34 13.16 12.63
CA ASN A 263 -2.56 12.03 13.53
C ASN A 263 -3.98 11.97 14.10
N ALA A 264 -4.52 13.13 14.45
CA ALA A 264 -5.85 13.26 15.04
C ALA A 264 -7.00 13.32 14.02
N ASN A 265 -6.72 13.57 12.73
CA ASN A 265 -7.78 13.85 11.75
C ASN A 265 -7.76 13.00 10.48
N LEU A 266 -6.64 12.34 10.18
CA LEU A 266 -6.48 11.52 8.98
C LEU A 266 -6.29 10.06 9.38
N ILE A 267 -6.70 9.16 8.50
CA ILE A 267 -6.55 7.70 8.68
C ILE A 267 -5.27 7.25 7.97
N GLY A 268 -4.37 6.59 8.68
CA GLY A 268 -3.14 6.04 8.12
C GLY A 268 -3.33 4.67 7.49
N PHE A 269 -2.89 4.53 6.24
CA PHE A 269 -2.77 3.25 5.53
C PHE A 269 -1.31 3.01 5.12
N GLU A 270 -0.72 1.92 5.57
CA GLU A 270 0.62 1.50 5.17
C GLU A 270 0.55 0.53 3.99
N VAL A 271 1.13 0.92 2.85
CA VAL A 271 1.45 -0.04 1.78
C VAL A 271 2.66 -0.84 2.24
N CYS A 272 2.44 -2.10 2.60
CA CYS A 272 3.48 -2.96 3.17
C CYS A 272 4.49 -3.47 2.13
N GLU A 273 5.64 -3.91 2.62
CA GLU A 273 6.75 -4.48 1.83
C GLU A 273 7.35 -3.46 0.84
N SER A 274 7.36 -2.17 1.20
CA SER A 274 7.80 -1.11 0.31
C SER A 274 9.32 -0.94 0.25
N TYR A 275 10.09 -1.57 1.15
CA TYR A 275 11.55 -1.42 1.22
C TYR A 275 12.19 -1.69 -0.16
N PRO A 276 13.07 -0.79 -0.65
CA PRO A 276 13.62 -0.92 -2.01
C PRO A 276 14.33 -2.26 -2.22
N GLY A 277 13.97 -2.93 -3.31
CA GLY A 277 14.55 -4.23 -3.65
C GLY A 277 13.99 -5.41 -2.84
N ARG A 278 12.98 -5.23 -1.99
CA ARG A 278 12.36 -6.34 -1.25
C ARG A 278 11.43 -7.20 -2.09
N ILE A 279 10.54 -6.54 -2.83
CA ILE A 279 9.62 -7.16 -3.79
C ILE A 279 9.73 -6.42 -5.13
N SER A 280 9.36 -7.11 -6.20
CA SER A 280 9.36 -6.51 -7.54
C SER A 280 8.42 -5.31 -7.64
N ASP A 281 8.70 -4.37 -8.55
CA ASP A 281 7.82 -3.21 -8.83
C ASP A 281 6.38 -3.66 -9.10
N ARG A 282 6.21 -4.77 -9.85
CA ARG A 282 4.90 -5.36 -10.14
C ARG A 282 4.15 -5.73 -8.87
N LEU A 283 4.79 -6.39 -7.91
CA LEU A 283 4.10 -6.79 -6.69
C LEU A 283 3.88 -5.65 -5.72
N PHE A 284 4.80 -4.69 -5.66
CA PHE A 284 4.56 -3.48 -4.90
C PHE A 284 3.32 -2.75 -5.44
N LEU A 285 3.19 -2.67 -6.76
CA LEU A 285 1.99 -2.12 -7.40
C LEU A 285 0.73 -2.94 -7.07
N GLU A 286 0.81 -4.27 -6.95
CA GLU A 286 -0.31 -5.08 -6.45
C GLU A 286 -0.65 -4.77 -4.97
N ASN A 287 0.37 -4.56 -4.12
CA ASN A 287 0.18 -4.13 -2.71
C ASN A 287 -0.49 -2.75 -2.65
N GLU A 288 -0.04 -1.83 -3.48
CA GLU A 288 -0.57 -0.48 -3.57
C GLU A 288 -2.04 -0.50 -4.03
N GLU A 289 -2.39 -1.25 -5.09
CA GLU A 289 -3.77 -1.37 -5.55
C GLU A 289 -4.70 -1.95 -4.47
N ALA A 290 -4.26 -2.99 -3.74
CA ALA A 290 -5.02 -3.52 -2.61
C ALA A 290 -5.21 -2.46 -1.51
N THR A 291 -4.17 -1.70 -1.19
CA THR A 291 -4.23 -0.61 -0.20
C THR A 291 -5.20 0.48 -0.63
N LEU A 292 -5.15 0.91 -1.89
CA LEU A 292 -6.03 1.94 -2.44
C LEU A 292 -7.48 1.48 -2.54
N LYS A 293 -7.74 0.18 -2.75
CA LYS A 293 -9.07 -0.41 -2.65
C LYS A 293 -9.61 -0.34 -1.21
N VAL A 294 -8.81 -0.75 -0.22
CA VAL A 294 -9.21 -0.71 1.19
C VAL A 294 -9.43 0.74 1.64
N ALA A 295 -8.56 1.67 1.23
CA ALA A 295 -8.74 3.09 1.49
C ALA A 295 -10.04 3.63 0.86
N ALA A 296 -10.39 3.21 -0.36
CA ALA A 296 -11.65 3.59 -0.99
C ALA A 296 -12.87 3.10 -0.20
N ASP A 297 -12.86 1.85 0.29
CA ASP A 297 -13.95 1.30 1.09
C ASP A 297 -14.13 2.07 2.41
N VAL A 298 -13.03 2.42 3.08
CA VAL A 298 -13.05 3.21 4.31
C VAL A 298 -13.50 4.65 4.05
N MET A 299 -12.99 5.29 2.99
CA MET A 299 -13.45 6.63 2.62
C MET A 299 -14.96 6.63 2.34
N LYS A 300 -15.46 5.57 1.69
CA LYS A 300 -16.88 5.42 1.39
C LYS A 300 -17.71 5.20 2.66
N SER A 301 -17.23 4.41 3.62
CA SER A 301 -17.96 4.18 4.88
C SER A 301 -18.09 5.45 5.72
N TYR A 302 -17.15 6.39 5.61
CA TYR A 302 -17.21 7.71 6.25
C TYR A 302 -17.82 8.82 5.38
N GLY A 303 -18.26 8.52 4.16
CA GLY A 303 -18.81 9.52 3.23
C GLY A 303 -17.81 10.59 2.78
N LEU A 304 -16.51 10.28 2.80
CA LEU A 304 -15.45 11.22 2.43
C LEU A 304 -15.39 11.36 0.89
N PRO A 305 -15.35 12.59 0.36
CA PRO A 305 -15.12 12.79 -1.07
C PRO A 305 -13.69 12.34 -1.42
N VAL A 306 -13.46 11.79 -2.61
CA VAL A 306 -12.10 11.39 -3.07
C VAL A 306 -11.47 12.54 -3.87
N ASN A 307 -10.61 13.33 -3.22
CA ASN A 307 -9.93 14.49 -3.84
C ASN A 307 -8.62 14.84 -3.11
N ARG A 308 -7.93 15.90 -3.55
CA ARG A 308 -6.61 16.31 -2.99
C ARG A 308 -6.65 16.80 -1.54
N ASN A 309 -7.82 17.10 -0.98
CA ASN A 309 -7.95 17.52 0.43
C ASN A 309 -8.12 16.32 1.36
N THR A 310 -8.64 15.21 0.84
CA THR A 310 -8.96 14.00 1.62
C THR A 310 -8.02 12.83 1.33
N VAL A 311 -7.26 12.84 0.24
CA VAL A 311 -6.18 11.89 -0.04
C VAL A 311 -4.86 12.63 0.06
N ARG A 312 -4.08 12.32 1.09
CA ARG A 312 -2.88 13.08 1.49
C ARG A 312 -1.63 12.20 1.55
N LEU A 313 -0.45 12.84 1.56
CA LEU A 313 0.86 12.19 1.67
C LEU A 313 1.52 12.57 3.01
N HIS A 314 2.37 11.69 3.55
CA HIS A 314 3.10 11.96 4.79
C HIS A 314 4.05 13.16 4.68
N ASN A 315 4.74 13.30 3.54
CA ASN A 315 5.63 14.42 3.27
C ASN A 315 4.94 15.80 3.21
N GLU A 316 3.60 15.87 3.23
CA GLU A 316 2.87 17.12 3.42
C GLU A 316 2.87 17.60 4.89
N PHE A 317 3.22 16.72 5.84
CA PHE A 317 3.09 16.97 7.28
C PHE A 317 4.39 16.85 8.06
N PHE A 318 5.40 16.17 7.51
CA PHE A 318 6.69 15.92 8.16
C PHE A 318 7.82 15.85 7.13
N GLY A 319 9.05 16.18 7.53
CA GLY A 319 10.23 16.11 6.68
C GLY A 319 10.67 14.67 6.40
N THR A 320 9.92 13.96 5.56
CA THR A 320 10.14 12.55 5.21
C THR A 320 10.10 12.31 3.71
N SER A 321 10.63 11.18 3.26
CA SER A 321 10.50 10.70 1.89
C SER A 321 9.23 9.87 1.63
N CYS A 322 8.43 9.60 2.67
CA CYS A 322 7.20 8.81 2.55
C CYS A 322 6.12 9.55 1.72
N PRO A 323 5.43 8.88 0.76
CA PRO A 323 5.53 7.46 0.39
C PRO A 323 6.60 7.19 -0.69
N HIS A 324 7.76 6.69 -0.28
CA HIS A 324 8.96 6.67 -1.12
C HIS A 324 8.85 5.77 -2.36
N ARG A 325 8.30 4.57 -2.24
CA ARG A 325 8.24 3.56 -3.31
C ARG A 325 7.18 3.92 -4.35
N SER A 326 6.02 4.36 -3.90
CA SER A 326 4.98 4.97 -4.73
C SER A 326 5.54 6.19 -5.47
N TRP A 327 6.29 7.05 -4.78
CA TRP A 327 6.92 8.23 -5.39
C TRP A 327 7.90 7.86 -6.51
N GLU A 328 8.81 6.90 -6.26
CA GLU A 328 9.76 6.44 -7.26
C GLU A 328 9.08 5.92 -8.53
N LEU A 329 8.00 5.14 -8.39
CA LEU A 329 7.30 4.50 -9.50
C LEU A 329 6.42 5.47 -10.29
N HIS A 330 5.72 6.39 -9.61
CA HIS A 330 4.66 7.19 -10.23
C HIS A 330 5.09 8.62 -10.56
N VAL A 331 6.02 9.17 -9.78
CA VAL A 331 6.59 10.51 -10.01
C VAL A 331 7.94 10.38 -10.71
N GLY A 332 8.82 9.54 -10.15
CA GLY A 332 10.15 9.25 -10.67
C GLY A 332 11.20 9.19 -9.56
N LYS A 333 12.16 8.28 -9.71
CA LYS A 333 13.28 8.12 -8.77
C LYS A 333 14.08 9.43 -8.65
N GLY A 334 14.28 9.90 -7.42
CA GLY A 334 15.00 11.15 -7.13
C GLY A 334 14.25 12.43 -7.51
N ALA A 335 12.98 12.35 -7.91
CA ALA A 335 12.20 13.53 -8.25
C ALA A 335 12.00 14.44 -7.01
N PRO A 336 12.21 15.77 -7.12
CA PRO A 336 12.11 16.69 -5.99
C PRO A 336 10.67 16.85 -5.50
N TYR A 337 10.49 17.13 -4.20
CA TYR A 337 9.19 17.37 -3.55
C TYR A 337 8.60 18.75 -3.88
N THR A 338 8.37 19.01 -5.17
CA THR A 338 7.67 20.21 -5.63
C THR A 338 6.16 20.04 -5.52
N THR A 339 5.41 21.15 -5.42
CA THR A 339 3.93 21.11 -5.43
C THR A 339 3.37 20.35 -6.63
N ALA A 340 4.00 20.46 -7.80
CA ALA A 340 3.58 19.73 -9.00
C ALA A 340 3.75 18.21 -8.84
N ASN A 341 4.88 17.76 -8.27
CA ASN A 341 5.15 16.35 -8.04
C ASN A 341 4.28 15.76 -6.92
N ILE A 342 4.06 16.53 -5.84
CA ILE A 342 3.12 16.16 -4.77
C ILE A 342 1.72 15.96 -5.35
N ASN A 343 1.23 16.92 -6.15
CA ASN A 343 -0.07 16.80 -6.80
C ASN A 343 -0.12 15.62 -7.77
N ARG A 344 0.95 15.33 -8.51
CA ARG A 344 1.02 14.17 -9.41
C ARG A 344 0.86 12.85 -8.65
N MET A 345 1.52 12.70 -7.50
CA MET A 345 1.38 11.51 -6.66
C MET A 345 -0.04 11.39 -6.09
N LYS A 346 -0.59 12.49 -5.56
CA LYS A 346 -1.97 12.53 -5.04
C LYS A 346 -2.99 12.21 -6.12
N ASP A 347 -2.84 12.76 -7.32
CA ASP A 347 -3.75 12.52 -8.45
C ASP A 347 -3.77 11.05 -8.88
N TYR A 348 -2.61 10.38 -8.84
CA TYR A 348 -2.54 8.95 -9.07
C TYR A 348 -3.36 8.18 -8.02
N PHE A 349 -3.12 8.45 -6.72
CA PHE A 349 -3.88 7.80 -5.65
C PHE A 349 -5.38 8.10 -5.77
N ILE A 350 -5.77 9.35 -6.00
CA ILE A 350 -7.16 9.78 -6.19
C ILE A 350 -7.80 9.01 -7.35
N LYS A 351 -7.11 8.88 -8.49
CA LYS A 351 -7.62 8.14 -9.65
C LYS A 351 -7.93 6.69 -9.30
N ARG A 352 -7.00 6.00 -8.63
CA ARG A 352 -7.16 4.59 -8.27
C ARG A 352 -8.18 4.37 -7.15
N ILE A 353 -8.13 5.17 -6.08
CA ILE A 353 -9.13 5.16 -5.00
C ILE A 353 -10.52 5.41 -5.57
N LYS A 354 -10.69 6.39 -6.47
CA LYS A 354 -11.98 6.71 -7.07
C LYS A 354 -12.52 5.57 -7.91
N HIS A 355 -11.67 4.91 -8.71
CA HIS A 355 -12.07 3.71 -9.46
C HIS A 355 -12.71 2.65 -8.55
N TYR A 356 -12.14 2.42 -7.37
CA TYR A 356 -12.67 1.47 -6.40
C TYR A 356 -13.89 1.99 -5.63
N TYR A 357 -13.88 3.26 -5.27
CA TYR A 357 -15.00 3.94 -4.62
C TYR A 357 -16.30 3.83 -5.45
N ASP A 358 -16.16 3.92 -6.77
CA ASP A 358 -17.23 3.84 -7.76
C ASP A 358 -17.61 2.38 -8.14
N GLY A 359 -17.05 1.37 -7.45
CA GLY A 359 -17.42 -0.05 -7.62
C GLY A 359 -16.50 -0.86 -8.55
N GLY A 360 -15.32 -0.34 -8.90
CA GLY A 360 -14.29 -1.09 -9.61
C GLY A 360 -13.83 -2.34 -8.85
N LYS A 361 -13.50 -3.40 -9.59
CA LYS A 361 -13.00 -4.67 -9.03
C LYS A 361 -11.48 -4.65 -8.89
N LEU A 362 -10.97 -5.24 -7.82
CA LEU A 362 -9.52 -5.41 -7.61
C LEU A 362 -9.00 -6.53 -8.54
N GLU A 363 -8.20 -6.17 -9.54
CA GLU A 363 -7.52 -7.12 -10.44
C GLU A 363 -6.02 -7.16 -10.16
N VAL A 364 -5.57 -7.98 -9.19
CA VAL A 364 -4.14 -8.09 -8.78
C VAL A 364 -3.23 -8.77 -9.82
N SER A 365 -3.63 -8.88 -11.08
CA SER A 365 -2.82 -9.50 -12.15
C SER A 365 -2.56 -8.59 -13.35
N LYS A 366 -3.14 -7.37 -13.35
CA LYS A 366 -3.04 -6.39 -14.44
C LYS A 366 -2.76 -4.97 -13.93
N VAL A 367 -1.75 -4.78 -13.08
CA VAL A 367 -1.41 -3.42 -12.66
C VAL A 367 -0.68 -2.71 -13.79
N ALA A 368 -1.39 -1.81 -14.47
CA ALA A 368 -0.82 -0.97 -15.52
C ALA A 368 -0.04 0.18 -14.89
N ILE A 369 1.25 0.31 -15.21
CA ILE A 369 2.03 1.50 -14.88
C ILE A 369 1.43 2.67 -15.67
N ILE A 370 0.78 3.60 -14.96
CA ILE A 370 0.10 4.75 -15.58
C ILE A 370 1.17 5.73 -16.07
N LYS A 371 1.29 5.91 -17.39
CA LYS A 371 2.22 6.88 -17.97
C LYS A 371 1.63 8.28 -17.85
N GLN A 372 2.49 9.30 -17.85
CA GLN A 372 2.09 10.71 -17.73
C GLN A 372 1.07 11.15 -18.82
N SER A 373 1.07 10.49 -19.99
CA SER A 373 0.09 10.68 -21.06
C SER A 373 -1.32 10.21 -20.70
N ASP A 374 -1.44 9.18 -19.87
CA ASP A 374 -2.70 8.55 -19.50
C ASP A 374 -3.44 9.40 -18.45
N VAL A 375 -2.67 10.05 -17.58
CA VAL A 375 -3.16 11.08 -16.64
C VAL A 375 -3.68 12.31 -17.41
N LYS A 376 -2.96 12.79 -18.44
CA LYS A 376 -3.38 13.96 -19.24
C LYS A 376 -4.59 13.71 -20.14
N LYS A 377 -4.77 12.49 -20.67
CA LYS A 377 -5.90 12.14 -21.57
C LYS A 377 -7.23 12.00 -20.83
N GLU A 378 -7.26 11.51 -19.60
CA GLU A 378 -8.51 11.39 -18.83
C GLU A 378 -8.93 12.71 -18.19
N VAL A 379 -7.99 13.55 -17.76
CA VAL A 379 -8.28 14.92 -17.26
C VAL A 379 -8.98 15.76 -18.33
N LYS A 380 -8.55 15.69 -19.60
CA LYS A 380 -9.20 16.41 -20.70
C LYS A 380 -10.55 15.84 -21.14
N LYS A 381 -10.85 14.56 -20.88
CA LYS A 381 -12.11 13.91 -21.29
C LYS A 381 -13.28 14.25 -20.35
N GLN A 382 -13.00 14.78 -19.16
CA GLN A 382 -14.01 15.12 -18.14
C GLN A 382 -14.12 16.62 -17.82
N GLU A 383 -13.39 17.50 -18.52
CA GLU A 383 -13.68 18.96 -18.50
C GLU A 383 -15.01 19.29 -19.21
N ALA A 384 -15.51 18.40 -20.08
CA ALA A 384 -16.81 18.55 -20.71
C ALA A 384 -17.89 17.80 -19.92
N LYS A 385 -18.66 18.57 -19.13
CA LYS A 385 -19.88 18.22 -18.36
C LYS A 385 -19.71 18.04 -16.85
N GLN A 386 -19.34 19.11 -16.16
CA GLN A 386 -19.97 19.43 -14.87
C GLN A 386 -20.18 20.95 -14.78
N THR A 387 -21.43 21.39 -14.82
CA THR A 387 -21.82 22.76 -14.49
C THR A 387 -21.74 22.92 -12.98
N VAL A 388 -20.61 23.41 -12.48
CA VAL A 388 -20.42 23.82 -11.08
C VAL A 388 -20.74 25.31 -10.97
N LYS A 389 -21.64 25.69 -10.06
CA LYS A 389 -21.93 27.10 -9.76
C LYS A 389 -20.67 27.78 -9.23
N THR A 390 -20.29 28.90 -9.84
CA THR A 390 -19.10 29.69 -9.49
C THR A 390 -19.26 30.42 -8.16
N THR A 391 -18.22 30.38 -7.34
CA THR A 391 -18.06 31.18 -6.12
C THR A 391 -16.88 32.12 -6.35
N ASP A 392 -16.99 33.38 -5.92
CA ASP A 392 -15.94 34.39 -6.11
C ASP A 392 -14.75 34.24 -5.13
N TRP A 393 -14.79 33.23 -4.26
CA TRP A 393 -13.70 32.90 -3.35
C TRP A 393 -12.56 32.16 -4.05
N LYS A 394 -11.35 32.68 -3.91
CA LYS A 394 -10.09 32.05 -4.29
C LYS A 394 -9.48 31.38 -3.06
N GLN A 395 -8.60 30.41 -3.24
CA GLN A 395 -7.87 29.78 -2.14
C GLN A 395 -6.37 29.87 -2.42
N ASN A 396 -5.59 30.37 -1.46
CA ASN A 396 -4.14 30.50 -1.62
C ASN A 396 -3.42 29.19 -1.28
N LYS A 397 -2.09 29.19 -1.40
CA LYS A 397 -1.23 28.01 -1.18
C LYS A 397 -1.28 27.48 0.26
N ASP A 398 -1.64 28.33 1.22
CA ASP A 398 -1.75 28.00 2.64
C ASP A 398 -3.18 27.54 3.01
N GLY A 399 -4.06 27.38 2.02
CA GLY A 399 -5.43 26.93 2.22
C GLY A 399 -6.37 28.02 2.73
N ILE A 400 -5.93 29.27 2.80
CA ILE A 400 -6.73 30.42 3.17
C ILE A 400 -7.67 30.73 2.00
N TRP A 401 -8.98 30.70 2.25
CA TRP A 401 -9.94 31.22 1.29
C TRP A 401 -9.95 32.73 1.37
N TYR A 402 -9.88 33.42 0.24
CA TYR A 402 -9.87 34.87 0.19
C TYR A 402 -10.64 35.37 -1.03
N LYS A 403 -11.17 36.57 -0.92
CA LYS A 403 -11.70 37.33 -2.06
C LYS A 403 -11.50 38.82 -1.81
N THR A 404 -11.34 39.56 -2.90
CA THR A 404 -11.34 41.02 -2.85
C THR A 404 -12.73 41.52 -2.48
N GLU A 405 -12.80 42.42 -1.51
CA GLU A 405 -14.02 43.09 -1.08
C GLU A 405 -13.64 44.43 -0.47
N HIS A 406 -14.14 45.52 -1.06
CA HIS A 406 -13.89 46.88 -0.60
C HIS A 406 -15.08 47.35 0.21
N ALA A 407 -14.92 47.46 1.53
CA ALA A 407 -15.97 47.93 2.42
C ALA A 407 -15.36 48.55 3.70
N SER A 408 -16.21 49.14 4.54
CA SER A 408 -15.81 49.61 5.85
C SER A 408 -16.33 48.70 6.95
N PHE A 409 -15.54 48.45 7.99
CA PHE A 409 -15.95 47.71 9.18
C PHE A 409 -15.84 48.59 10.42
N THR A 410 -16.95 48.76 11.15
CA THR A 410 -17.01 49.46 12.44
C THR A 410 -17.15 48.47 13.58
N VAL A 411 -16.24 48.49 14.56
CA VAL A 411 -16.27 47.57 15.70
C VAL A 411 -17.43 47.90 16.63
N THR A 412 -18.26 46.91 17.00
CA THR A 412 -19.33 47.08 18.00
C THR A 412 -19.07 46.31 19.29
N ALA A 413 -18.14 45.35 19.27
CA ALA A 413 -17.68 44.59 20.45
C ALA A 413 -17.08 45.51 21.51
N SER A 414 -17.54 45.38 22.76
CA SER A 414 -17.16 46.22 23.91
C SER A 414 -15.70 46.11 24.31
N GLU A 415 -15.13 44.93 24.15
CA GLU A 415 -13.76 44.54 24.49
C GLU A 415 -12.74 44.91 23.40
N GLY A 416 -13.21 45.44 22.26
CA GLY A 416 -12.40 45.63 21.07
C GLY A 416 -12.02 44.31 20.40
N ILE A 417 -11.33 44.38 19.26
CA ILE A 417 -10.93 43.20 18.49
C ILE A 417 -9.42 43.23 18.27
N ILE A 418 -8.75 42.15 18.65
CA ILE A 418 -7.30 41.99 18.46
C ILE A 418 -6.98 41.83 16.98
N THR A 419 -6.02 42.61 16.50
CA THR A 419 -5.49 42.52 15.14
C THR A 419 -4.16 41.77 15.11
N ARG A 420 -3.79 41.19 13.96
CA ARG A 420 -2.65 40.29 13.78
C ARG A 420 -1.76 40.72 12.62
N TYR A 421 -0.45 40.51 12.77
CA TYR A 421 0.52 40.59 11.68
C TYR A 421 0.61 39.27 10.91
N LYS A 422 1.26 39.29 9.73
CA LYS A 422 1.65 38.12 8.92
C LYS A 422 0.52 37.30 8.27
N GLY A 423 -0.69 37.28 8.81
CA GLY A 423 -1.81 36.58 8.19
C GLY A 423 -3.04 36.38 9.06
N PRO A 424 -4.11 35.78 8.49
CA PRO A 424 -5.39 35.56 9.16
C PRO A 424 -5.37 34.34 10.09
N TRP A 425 -4.43 34.30 11.05
CA TRP A 425 -4.31 33.24 12.05
C TRP A 425 -4.21 33.82 13.45
N THR A 426 -5.01 33.31 14.39
CA THR A 426 -5.05 33.83 15.77
C THR A 426 -3.73 33.63 16.52
N GLY A 427 -2.88 32.70 16.07
CA GLY A 427 -1.54 32.45 16.64
C GLY A 427 -0.46 33.43 16.21
N HIS A 428 -0.70 34.32 15.24
CA HIS A 428 0.30 35.30 14.81
C HIS A 428 0.51 36.45 15.82
N PRO A 429 1.65 37.17 15.77
CA PRO A 429 1.91 38.31 16.64
C PRO A 429 0.79 39.35 16.59
N GLN A 430 0.42 39.89 17.75
CA GLN A 430 -0.58 40.94 17.86
C GLN A 430 -0.06 42.25 17.25
N ALA A 431 -0.87 42.87 16.39
CA ALA A 431 -0.59 44.18 15.81
C ALA A 431 -1.21 45.32 16.62
N GLY A 432 -2.32 45.07 17.30
CA GLY A 432 -3.02 46.05 18.11
C GLY A 432 -4.40 45.55 18.51
N VAL A 433 -5.21 46.47 19.03
CA VAL A 433 -6.62 46.22 19.34
C VAL A 433 -7.46 47.37 18.79
N LEU A 434 -8.43 47.03 17.94
CA LEU A 434 -9.37 48.00 17.39
C LEU A 434 -10.58 48.10 18.35
N GLN A 435 -10.77 49.27 18.96
CA GLN A 435 -11.75 49.50 20.01
C GLN A 435 -13.15 49.78 19.46
N LYS A 436 -14.18 49.60 20.31
CA LYS A 436 -15.58 49.88 19.96
C LYS A 436 -15.75 51.28 19.35
N GLY A 437 -16.46 51.36 18.23
CA GLY A 437 -16.73 52.60 17.48
C GLY A 437 -15.64 52.96 16.46
N GLN A 438 -14.47 52.33 16.51
CA GLN A 438 -13.43 52.55 15.50
C GLN A 438 -13.80 51.85 14.19
N THR A 439 -13.49 52.53 13.08
CA THR A 439 -13.82 52.07 11.73
C THR A 439 -12.55 51.92 10.90
N ILE A 440 -12.44 50.82 10.17
CA ILE A 440 -11.40 50.59 9.17
C ILE A 440 -12.02 50.41 7.79
N LYS A 441 -11.26 50.69 6.74
CA LYS A 441 -11.56 50.26 5.38
C LYS A 441 -10.70 49.04 5.08
N TYR A 442 -11.30 48.00 4.50
CA TYR A 442 -10.59 46.77 4.13
C TYR A 442 -10.83 46.46 2.66
N ASP A 443 -9.89 45.70 2.08
CA ASP A 443 -9.86 45.39 0.65
C ASP A 443 -9.92 43.88 0.35
N GLU A 444 -9.77 43.05 1.39
CA GLU A 444 -9.83 41.60 1.28
C GLU A 444 -10.52 40.97 2.48
N VAL A 445 -11.32 39.94 2.21
CA VAL A 445 -11.92 39.08 3.23
C VAL A 445 -11.34 37.69 3.10
N GLN A 446 -10.95 37.08 4.22
CA GLN A 446 -10.42 35.73 4.28
C GLN A 446 -11.22 34.79 5.19
N LYS A 447 -11.06 33.48 5.02
CA LYS A 447 -11.57 32.45 5.92
C LYS A 447 -10.44 31.49 6.28
N PHE A 448 -10.09 31.48 7.56
CA PHE A 448 -9.02 30.64 8.09
C PHE A 448 -9.14 30.52 9.61
N ASP A 449 -8.61 29.43 10.17
CA ASP A 449 -8.55 29.20 11.62
C ASP A 449 -9.89 29.40 12.36
N GLY A 450 -10.99 28.95 11.75
CA GLY A 450 -12.33 29.05 12.35
C GLY A 450 -12.94 30.45 12.35
N HIS A 451 -12.40 31.40 11.59
CA HIS A 451 -12.87 32.78 11.56
C HIS A 451 -12.99 33.32 10.12
N VAL A 452 -13.86 34.31 9.95
CA VAL A 452 -13.80 35.23 8.81
C VAL A 452 -12.93 36.41 9.22
N TRP A 453 -12.01 36.80 8.34
CA TRP A 453 -11.05 37.87 8.56
C TRP A 453 -11.24 38.99 7.54
N VAL A 454 -10.83 40.18 7.91
CA VAL A 454 -10.62 41.30 7.00
C VAL A 454 -9.18 41.77 7.10
N SER A 455 -8.63 42.31 6.02
CA SER A 455 -7.29 42.92 6.03
C SER A 455 -7.21 44.25 5.29
N TRP A 456 -6.33 45.11 5.77
CA TRP A 456 -6.03 46.42 5.20
C TRP A 456 -4.56 46.78 5.36
N GLU A 457 -4.08 47.71 4.55
CA GLU A 457 -2.76 48.32 4.69
C GLU A 457 -2.84 49.50 5.66
N THR A 458 -1.96 49.54 6.65
CA THR A 458 -1.85 50.65 7.59
C THR A 458 -1.13 51.84 6.97
N PHE A 459 -1.20 53.01 7.61
CA PHE A 459 -0.46 54.20 7.16
C PHE A 459 1.06 53.99 7.08
N GLU A 460 1.60 53.02 7.83
CA GLU A 460 3.03 52.67 7.86
C GLU A 460 3.40 51.63 6.79
N GLY A 461 2.47 51.21 5.93
CA GLY A 461 2.70 50.25 4.83
C GLY A 461 2.61 48.78 5.25
N GLU A 462 2.34 48.49 6.53
CA GLU A 462 2.17 47.13 7.03
C GLU A 462 0.74 46.62 6.82
N THR A 463 0.58 45.36 6.41
CA THR A 463 -0.72 44.71 6.28
C THR A 463 -1.16 44.08 7.61
N VAL A 464 -2.38 44.40 8.03
CA VAL A 464 -2.95 43.93 9.30
C VAL A 464 -4.23 43.13 9.05
N TYR A 465 -4.41 42.05 9.82
CA TYR A 465 -5.54 41.11 9.71
C TYR A 465 -6.38 41.14 10.99
N MET A 466 -7.71 41.11 10.85
CA MET A 466 -8.62 41.14 12.01
C MET A 466 -9.76 40.15 11.83
N PRO A 467 -10.04 39.28 12.82
CA PRO A 467 -11.19 38.37 12.74
C PRO A 467 -12.47 39.16 13.05
N VAL A 468 -13.51 38.97 12.24
CA VAL A 468 -14.76 39.74 12.35
C VAL A 468 -15.96 38.89 12.76
N ARG A 469 -15.82 37.56 12.72
CA ARG A 469 -16.78 36.57 13.21
C ARG A 469 -16.19 35.17 13.16
N THR A 470 -16.86 34.22 13.81
CA THR A 470 -16.58 32.79 13.63
C THR A 470 -17.03 32.28 12.27
N TRP A 471 -16.35 31.24 11.79
CA TRP A 471 -16.64 30.52 10.56
C TRP A 471 -16.43 29.03 10.77
N ASP A 472 -17.45 28.24 10.43
CA ASP A 472 -17.37 26.79 10.42
C ASP A 472 -16.94 26.33 9.02
N ALA A 473 -15.73 25.78 8.94
CA ALA A 473 -15.15 25.28 7.70
C ALA A 473 -15.88 24.03 7.13
N LYS A 474 -16.63 23.30 7.96
CA LYS A 474 -17.38 22.10 7.57
C LYS A 474 -18.75 22.44 7.00
N THR A 475 -19.45 23.38 7.63
CA THR A 475 -20.84 23.74 7.25
C THR A 475 -20.93 25.01 6.40
N GLY A 476 -19.86 25.79 6.32
CA GLY A 476 -19.84 27.11 5.69
C GLY A 476 -20.60 28.18 6.48
N LYS A 477 -21.20 27.81 7.61
CA LYS A 477 -21.95 28.73 8.47
C LYS A 477 -21.01 29.75 9.09
N VAL A 478 -21.52 30.95 9.25
CA VAL A 478 -20.82 32.08 9.81
C VAL A 478 -21.56 32.56 11.04
N GLY A 479 -20.82 32.90 12.09
CA GLY A 479 -21.37 33.43 13.32
C GLY A 479 -21.86 34.88 13.18
N LYS A 480 -22.36 35.42 14.28
CA LYS A 480 -22.70 36.85 14.37
C LYS A 480 -21.44 37.69 14.12
N LEU A 481 -21.63 38.80 13.41
CA LEU A 481 -20.57 39.79 13.23
C LEU A 481 -20.24 40.47 14.56
N TRP A 482 -18.96 40.78 14.78
CA TRP A 482 -18.48 41.54 15.94
C TRP A 482 -18.41 43.05 15.68
N GLY A 483 -19.14 43.50 14.65
CA GLY A 483 -19.18 44.88 14.17
C GLY A 483 -20.27 45.08 13.14
N GLU A 484 -20.16 46.14 12.36
CA GLU A 484 -21.04 46.47 11.24
C GLU A 484 -20.21 46.68 9.97
N ILE A 485 -20.67 46.14 8.84
CA ILE A 485 -20.08 46.37 7.51
C ILE A 485 -20.94 47.38 6.75
N LYS A 486 -20.30 48.36 6.10
CA LYS A 486 -20.95 49.37 5.25
C LYS A 486 -20.26 49.51 3.91
#